data_AF-A0A165YI37-F1
#
_entry.id   AF-A0A165YI37-F1
#
_cell.length_a   1.000
_cell.length_b   1.000
_cell.length_c   1.000
_cell.angle_alpha   90.00
_cell.angle_beta   90.00
_cell.angle_gamma   90.00
#
_symmetry.space_group_name_H-M   'P 1'
#
loop_
_entity.id
_entity.type
_entity.pdbx_description
1 polymer ?
#
loop_
_entity_poly.entity_id
_entity_poly.type
_entity_poly.pdbx_seq_one_letter_code
_entity_poly.pdbx_strand_id
1 'polypeptide(L)'
;MSLWESIKNKETIILSDDAIDLLSDTLLEIKKIYEEDLERKPTVAELEALIMEAIQLDSNIAEQLEEMEISDVKFKLKKRKKVPNIEPGIVFAIPLKEIEKYAYGLVVKGEGLKDDIYIQYFDIFTNEILDIKNFSNQFEKLFVLYTINSGIYGIVNKEWKIIGKLSKGKFNPEEYELPDFVFYNGKEYFVSRGDANTPIAELEPISKEEGEKIKNPIGLIGSNNIVEMLVKSYYEKQTRK
;
A
#
# COMPACT_ATOMS: atom_id res chain seq x y z
N MET A 1 -16.66 8.62 2.37
CA MET A 1 -15.94 9.28 3.47
C MET A 1 -15.50 8.22 4.45
N SER A 2 -14.25 7.80 4.33
CA SER A 2 -13.59 6.96 5.32
C SER A 2 -13.04 7.88 6.41
N LEU A 3 -13.21 7.48 7.66
CA LEU A 3 -12.65 8.16 8.82
C LEU A 3 -11.65 7.21 9.45
N TRP A 4 -10.46 7.72 9.76
CA TRP A 4 -9.42 6.97 10.46
C TRP A 4 -9.34 7.45 11.90
N GLU A 5 -9.56 6.54 12.84
CA GLU A 5 -9.34 6.80 14.26
C GLU A 5 -7.90 6.39 14.61
N SER A 6 -7.10 7.35 15.09
CA SER A 6 -5.79 7.07 15.66
C SER A 6 -5.74 7.52 17.11
N ILE A 7 -5.30 6.62 18.00
CA ILE A 7 -5.11 6.96 19.41
C ILE A 7 -3.66 7.41 19.60
N LYS A 8 -3.46 8.67 19.98
CA LYS A 8 -2.15 9.21 20.36
C LYS A 8 -2.29 9.88 21.72
N ASN A 9 -1.42 9.51 22.67
CA ASN A 9 -1.44 10.06 24.04
C ASN A 9 -2.78 9.96 24.79
N LYS A 10 -3.57 8.90 24.56
CA LYS A 10 -4.93 8.69 25.11
C LYS A 10 -6.02 9.58 24.53
N GLU A 11 -5.75 10.33 23.47
CA GLU A 11 -6.75 11.08 22.72
C GLU A 11 -7.04 10.38 21.39
N THR A 12 -8.33 10.31 21.03
CA THR A 12 -8.78 9.82 19.73
C THR A 12 -8.72 10.97 18.74
N ILE A 13 -7.83 10.87 17.76
CA ILE A 13 -7.73 11.81 16.65
C ILE A 13 -8.43 11.17 15.45
N ILE A 14 -9.47 11.84 14.96
CA ILE A 14 -10.20 11.43 13.76
C ILE A 14 -9.64 12.22 12.58
N LEU A 15 -9.11 11.52 11.58
CA LEU A 15 -8.64 12.10 10.32
C LEU A 15 -9.57 11.64 9.19
N SER A 16 -10.05 12.56 8.36
CA SER A 16 -10.80 12.22 7.15
C SER A 16 -9.86 12.06 5.96
N ASP A 17 -10.21 11.16 5.03
CA ASP A 17 -9.49 11.02 3.76
C ASP A 17 -9.46 12.36 2.99
N ASP A 18 -10.54 13.14 3.04
CA ASP A 18 -10.60 14.46 2.40
C ASP A 18 -9.53 15.43 2.94
N ALA A 19 -9.18 15.33 4.23
CA ALA A 19 -8.11 16.15 4.81
C ALA A 19 -6.71 15.67 4.35
N ILE A 20 -6.55 14.37 4.08
CA ILE A 20 -5.32 13.81 3.53
C ILE A 20 -5.14 14.26 2.08
N ASP A 21 -6.21 14.20 1.29
CA ASP A 21 -6.21 14.64 -0.11
C ASP A 21 -5.89 16.13 -0.20
N LEU A 22 -6.53 16.96 0.63
CA LEU A 22 -6.24 18.39 0.71
C LEU A 22 -4.77 18.68 1.06
N LEU A 23 -4.20 17.92 2.01
CA LEU A 23 -2.79 18.05 2.38
C LEU A 23 -1.87 17.63 1.22
N SER A 24 -2.22 16.55 0.52
CA SER A 24 -1.49 16.07 -0.66
C SER A 24 -1.49 17.12 -1.78
N ASP A 25 -2.66 17.68 -2.08
CA ASP A 25 -2.83 18.72 -3.09
C ASP A 25 -2.05 19.99 -2.73
N THR A 26 -2.10 20.40 -1.46
CA THR A 26 -1.32 21.54 -0.95
C THR A 26 0.19 21.33 -1.15
N LEU A 27 0.70 20.12 -0.85
CA LEU A 27 2.11 19.80 -1.05
C LEU A 27 2.51 19.80 -2.53
N LEU A 28 1.62 19.36 -3.43
CA LEU A 28 1.84 19.42 -4.87
C LEU A 28 1.87 20.87 -5.37
N GLU A 29 0.99 21.73 -4.87
CA GLU A 29 0.94 23.14 -5.23
C GLU A 29 2.18 23.90 -4.73
N ILE A 30 2.62 23.68 -3.48
CA ILE A 30 3.87 24.23 -2.96
C ILE A 30 5.05 23.80 -3.83
N LYS A 31 5.12 22.50 -4.18
CA LYS A 31 6.17 22.00 -5.07
C LYS A 31 6.15 22.70 -6.42
N LYS A 32 4.97 22.91 -7.01
CA LYS A 32 4.81 23.58 -8.30
C LYS A 32 5.30 25.02 -8.25
N ILE A 33 4.90 25.80 -7.23
CA ILE A 33 5.36 27.18 -7.02
C ILE A 33 6.90 27.24 -6.96
N TYR A 34 7.52 26.36 -6.18
CA TYR A 34 8.97 26.32 -6.07
C TYR A 34 9.67 25.93 -7.38
N GLU A 35 9.08 25.00 -8.14
CA GLU A 35 9.64 24.55 -9.42
C GLU A 35 9.49 25.62 -10.51
N GLU A 36 8.37 26.36 -10.53
CA GLU A 36 8.09 27.41 -11.52
C GLU A 36 8.82 28.73 -11.21
N ASP A 37 8.78 29.18 -9.95
CA ASP A 37 9.27 30.52 -9.56
C ASP A 37 10.74 30.51 -9.08
N LEU A 38 11.20 29.37 -8.55
CA LEU A 38 12.52 29.26 -7.91
C LEU A 38 13.43 28.20 -8.55
N GLU A 39 12.96 27.52 -9.60
CA GLU A 39 13.67 26.44 -10.33
C GLU A 39 14.26 25.35 -9.42
N ARG A 40 13.63 25.08 -8.28
CA ARG A 40 14.07 24.07 -7.31
C ARG A 40 12.91 23.48 -6.53
N LYS A 41 13.19 22.54 -5.62
CA LYS A 41 12.20 22.01 -4.67
C LYS A 41 12.29 22.72 -3.32
N PRO A 42 11.20 22.76 -2.55
CA PRO A 42 11.24 23.29 -1.19
C PRO A 42 12.13 22.41 -0.29
N THR A 43 12.83 23.05 0.63
CA THR A 43 13.60 22.40 1.69
C THR A 43 12.71 22.08 2.89
N VAL A 44 13.17 21.18 3.77
CA VAL A 44 12.46 20.84 5.01
C VAL A 44 12.22 22.09 5.88
N ALA A 45 13.23 22.96 6.01
CA ALA A 45 13.12 24.18 6.80
C ALA A 45 12.09 25.17 6.23
N GLU A 46 11.97 25.24 4.90
CA GLU A 46 10.97 26.08 4.24
C GLU A 46 9.56 25.53 4.43
N LEU A 47 9.39 24.20 4.40
CA LEU A 47 8.10 23.57 4.72
C LEU A 47 7.73 23.77 6.20
N GLU A 48 8.69 23.67 7.12
CA GLU A 48 8.47 23.99 8.54
C GLU A 48 8.00 25.43 8.73
N ALA A 49 8.65 26.39 8.06
CA ALA A 49 8.28 27.80 8.11
C ALA A 49 6.90 28.06 7.49
N LEU A 50 6.60 27.48 6.32
CA LEU A 50 5.30 27.61 5.65
C LEU A 50 4.16 27.07 6.52
N ILE A 51 4.35 25.91 7.14
CA ILE A 51 3.33 25.32 8.03
C ILE A 51 3.16 26.18 9.29
N MET A 52 4.26 26.67 9.87
CA MET A 52 4.21 27.58 11.02
C MET A 52 3.42 28.84 10.69
N GLU A 53 3.70 29.49 9.55
CA GLU A 53 3.02 30.69 9.09
C GLU A 53 1.53 30.42 8.81
N ALA A 54 1.21 29.32 8.11
CA ALA A 54 -0.16 28.94 7.83
C ALA A 54 -0.97 28.72 9.12
N ILE A 55 -0.38 28.06 10.12
CA ILE A 55 -1.03 27.84 11.42
C ILE A 55 -1.25 29.16 12.17
N GLN A 56 -0.26 30.07 12.15
CA GLN A 56 -0.38 31.37 12.81
C GLN A 56 -1.43 32.28 12.16
N LEU A 57 -1.71 32.10 10.87
CA LEU A 57 -2.76 32.83 10.16
C LEU A 57 -4.17 32.28 10.42
N ASP A 58 -4.30 31.06 10.93
CA ASP A 58 -5.60 30.44 11.23
C ASP A 58 -6.09 30.83 12.63
N SER A 59 -7.06 31.75 12.67
CA SER A 59 -7.69 32.21 13.91
C SER A 59 -8.36 31.09 14.70
N ASN A 60 -8.84 30.03 14.04
CA ASN A 60 -9.51 28.92 14.74
C ASN A 60 -8.51 28.10 15.57
N ILE A 61 -7.27 27.97 15.09
CA ILE A 61 -6.21 27.29 15.85
C ILE A 61 -5.79 28.16 17.03
N ALA A 62 -5.66 29.48 16.84
CA ALA A 62 -5.35 30.40 17.93
C ALA A 62 -6.41 30.35 19.05
N GLU A 63 -7.69 30.27 18.71
CA GLU A 63 -8.78 30.15 19.70
C GLU A 63 -8.73 28.86 20.53
N GLN A 64 -8.17 27.77 19.99
CA GLN A 64 -8.03 26.48 20.69
C GLN A 64 -6.86 26.45 21.67
N LEU A 65 -5.90 27.36 21.53
CA LEU A 65 -4.65 27.31 22.29
C LEU A 65 -4.72 28.05 23.64
N GLU A 66 -5.83 28.75 23.94
CA GLU A 66 -6.01 29.56 25.16
C GLU A 66 -4.79 30.47 25.44
N GLU A 67 -4.02 30.22 26.51
CA GLU A 67 -2.80 30.96 26.89
C GLU A 67 -1.51 30.35 26.31
N MET A 68 -1.61 29.32 25.47
CA MET A 68 -0.47 28.67 24.84
C MET A 68 -0.20 29.24 23.45
N GLU A 69 1.07 29.19 23.02
CA GLU A 69 1.46 29.48 21.65
C GLU A 69 2.16 28.27 21.02
N ILE A 70 2.00 28.12 19.71
CA ILE A 70 2.85 27.22 18.94
C ILE A 70 4.16 27.94 18.75
N SER A 71 5.21 27.41 19.38
CA SER A 71 6.56 28.00 19.33
C SER A 71 7.40 27.46 18.17
N ASP A 72 7.08 26.28 17.65
CA ASP A 72 7.87 25.63 16.60
C ASP A 72 7.12 24.50 15.89
N VAL A 73 7.43 24.28 14.61
CA VAL A 73 7.01 23.13 13.80
C VAL A 73 8.26 22.44 13.29
N LYS A 74 8.52 21.20 13.73
CA LYS A 74 9.70 20.43 13.30
C LYS A 74 9.38 19.06 12.73
N PHE A 75 9.96 18.76 11.58
CA PHE A 75 10.08 17.40 11.07
C PHE A 75 11.20 16.66 11.78
N LYS A 76 10.85 15.59 12.50
CA LYS A 76 11.84 14.69 13.08
C LYS A 76 12.45 13.80 12.00
N LEU A 77 13.63 14.19 11.52
CA LEU A 77 14.39 13.41 10.56
C LEU A 77 15.03 12.19 11.23
N LYS A 78 14.96 11.04 10.57
CA LYS A 78 15.73 9.84 10.92
C LYS A 78 16.47 9.37 9.68
N LYS A 79 17.67 8.81 9.88
CA LYS A 79 18.43 8.20 8.78
C LYS A 79 17.52 7.20 8.07
N ARG A 80 17.33 7.39 6.75
CA ARG A 80 16.53 6.48 5.94
C ARG A 80 17.10 5.08 6.14
N LYS A 81 16.28 4.16 6.67
CA LYS A 81 16.68 2.74 6.76
C LYS A 81 17.04 2.31 5.34
N LYS A 82 18.11 1.52 5.21
CA LYS A 82 18.48 0.96 3.90
C LYS A 82 17.25 0.22 3.39
N VAL A 83 16.70 0.70 2.29
CA VAL A 83 15.50 0.11 1.69
C VAL A 83 15.87 -1.33 1.35
N PRO A 84 15.10 -2.33 1.79
CA PRO A 84 15.36 -3.70 1.38
C PRO A 84 15.34 -3.76 -0.14
N ASN A 85 16.26 -4.49 -0.76
CA ASN A 85 16.21 -4.71 -2.20
C ASN A 85 14.94 -5.52 -2.48
N ILE A 86 13.93 -4.89 -3.07
CA ILE A 86 12.68 -5.55 -3.45
C ILE A 86 12.84 -5.90 -4.91
N GLU A 87 12.83 -7.18 -5.21
CA GLU A 87 13.05 -7.74 -6.54
C GLU A 87 12.20 -9.00 -6.69
N PRO A 88 11.89 -9.41 -7.93
CA PRO A 88 11.11 -10.62 -8.18
C PRO A 88 11.75 -11.88 -7.58
N GLY A 89 10.89 -12.77 -7.08
CA GLY A 89 11.27 -14.00 -6.37
C GLY A 89 11.33 -13.84 -4.84
N ILE A 90 11.33 -12.63 -4.30
CA ILE A 90 11.32 -12.41 -2.86
C ILE A 90 9.99 -12.85 -2.26
N VAL A 91 10.07 -13.64 -1.19
CA VAL A 91 8.94 -14.08 -0.38
C VAL A 91 8.99 -13.40 0.97
N PHE A 92 7.84 -12.94 1.44
CA PHE A 92 7.69 -12.31 2.74
C PHE A 92 6.41 -12.78 3.46
N ALA A 93 6.46 -12.70 4.78
CA ALA A 93 5.36 -13.01 5.68
C ALA A 93 4.71 -11.72 6.19
N ILE A 94 3.38 -11.73 6.26
CA ILE A 94 2.53 -10.61 6.64
C ILE A 94 1.82 -10.98 7.94
N PRO A 95 2.09 -10.29 9.06
CA PRO A 95 1.36 -10.53 10.30
C PRO A 95 -0.08 -10.00 10.18
N LEU A 96 -1.06 -10.88 10.31
CA LEU A 96 -2.49 -10.56 10.37
C LEU A 96 -2.92 -10.58 11.84
N LYS A 97 -2.70 -9.45 12.52
CA LYS A 97 -2.86 -9.34 13.98
C LYS A 97 -4.28 -9.67 14.46
N GLU A 98 -5.30 -9.27 13.69
CA GLU A 98 -6.71 -9.50 14.02
C GLU A 98 -7.06 -10.98 14.20
N ILE A 99 -6.46 -11.85 13.39
CA ILE A 99 -6.74 -13.29 13.37
C ILE A 99 -5.59 -14.14 13.91
N GLU A 100 -4.54 -13.50 14.41
CA GLU A 100 -3.31 -14.13 14.93
C GLU A 100 -2.69 -15.14 13.94
N LYS A 101 -2.65 -14.79 12.65
CA LYS A 101 -2.03 -15.59 11.59
C LYS A 101 -0.94 -14.83 10.84
N TYR A 102 -0.16 -15.57 10.06
CA TYR A 102 0.71 -15.05 9.02
C TYR A 102 0.20 -15.45 7.64
N ALA A 103 0.06 -14.47 6.76
CA ALA A 103 -0.12 -14.67 5.32
C ALA A 103 1.21 -14.43 4.58
N TYR A 104 1.24 -14.73 3.28
CA TYR A 104 2.48 -14.71 2.50
C TYR A 104 2.28 -14.04 1.14
N GLY A 105 3.29 -13.28 0.74
CA GLY A 105 3.39 -12.66 -0.57
C GLY A 105 4.68 -13.04 -1.30
N LEU A 106 4.62 -13.14 -2.62
CA LEU A 106 5.74 -13.32 -3.54
C LEU A 106 5.78 -12.11 -4.48
N VAL A 107 6.91 -11.41 -4.53
CA VAL A 107 7.15 -10.38 -5.55
C VAL A 107 7.33 -11.07 -6.89
N VAL A 108 6.47 -10.77 -7.86
CA VAL A 108 6.49 -11.41 -9.18
C VAL A 108 7.02 -10.51 -10.29
N LYS A 109 6.88 -9.18 -10.16
CA LYS A 109 7.38 -8.20 -11.13
C LYS A 109 7.66 -6.84 -10.46
N GLY A 110 8.55 -6.06 -11.07
CA GLY A 110 8.98 -4.74 -10.58
C GLY A 110 10.18 -4.80 -9.64
N GLU A 111 10.94 -3.70 -9.56
CA GLU A 111 12.12 -3.58 -8.69
C GLU A 111 12.17 -2.24 -7.93
N GLY A 112 12.57 -2.29 -6.67
CA GLY A 112 12.84 -1.09 -5.87
C GLY A 112 11.59 -0.29 -5.46
N LEU A 113 11.73 1.05 -5.42
CA LEU A 113 10.69 1.98 -4.92
C LEU A 113 10.02 2.79 -6.03
N LYS A 114 10.55 2.75 -7.25
CA LYS A 114 10.11 3.62 -8.36
C LYS A 114 9.19 2.90 -9.33
N ASP A 115 9.24 1.57 -9.33
CA ASP A 115 8.48 0.73 -10.24
C ASP A 115 7.22 0.24 -9.55
N ASP A 116 6.21 -0.09 -10.36
CA ASP A 116 5.07 -0.87 -9.92
C ASP A 116 5.53 -2.26 -9.47
N ILE A 117 5.20 -2.60 -8.22
CA ILE A 117 5.60 -3.88 -7.62
C ILE A 117 4.40 -4.80 -7.60
N TYR A 118 4.40 -5.79 -8.48
CA TYR A 118 3.35 -6.79 -8.53
C TYR A 118 3.66 -7.93 -7.56
N ILE A 119 2.68 -8.28 -6.74
CA ILE A 119 2.81 -9.29 -5.70
C ILE A 119 1.68 -10.29 -5.82
N GLN A 120 2.03 -11.58 -5.80
CA GLN A 120 1.07 -12.67 -5.59
C GLN A 120 0.89 -12.96 -4.11
N TYR A 121 -0.37 -13.05 -3.69
CA TYR A 121 -0.76 -13.43 -2.34
C TYR A 121 -1.40 -14.80 -2.36
N PHE A 122 -1.06 -15.64 -1.38
CA PHE A 122 -1.41 -17.06 -1.40
C PHE A 122 -2.43 -17.44 -0.33
N ASP A 123 -3.22 -18.47 -0.63
CA ASP A 123 -4.22 -19.04 0.27
C ASP A 123 -3.58 -19.96 1.34
N ILE A 124 -2.64 -19.40 2.08
CA ILE A 124 -1.96 -20.06 3.19
C ILE A 124 -1.85 -19.11 4.38
N PHE A 125 -2.34 -19.59 5.51
CA PHE A 125 -2.40 -18.86 6.77
C PHE A 125 -1.83 -19.74 7.88
N THR A 126 -0.76 -19.30 8.52
CA THR A 126 -0.02 -20.11 9.51
C THR A 126 0.03 -19.42 10.87
N ASN A 127 0.17 -20.19 11.95
CA ASN A 127 0.36 -19.64 13.30
C ASN A 127 1.78 -19.08 13.49
N GLU A 128 2.75 -19.64 12.78
CA GLU A 128 4.16 -19.26 12.85
C GLU A 128 4.68 -18.92 11.45
N ILE A 129 5.70 -18.08 11.39
CA ILE A 129 6.35 -17.70 10.12
C ILE A 129 7.10 -18.91 9.56
N LEU A 130 6.76 -19.31 8.34
CA LEU A 130 7.50 -20.31 7.59
C LEU A 130 8.87 -19.76 7.20
N ASP A 131 9.89 -20.62 7.26
CA ASP A 131 11.14 -20.36 6.55
C ASP A 131 10.95 -20.55 5.04
N ILE A 132 11.92 -20.04 4.26
CA ILE A 132 11.90 -20.13 2.80
C ILE A 132 11.88 -21.57 2.28
N LYS A 133 12.47 -22.53 3.00
CA LYS A 133 12.53 -23.93 2.57
C LYS A 133 11.13 -24.57 2.66
N ASN A 134 10.44 -24.35 3.78
CA ASN A 134 9.09 -24.84 4.01
C ASN A 134 8.09 -24.17 3.07
N PHE A 135 8.21 -22.87 2.83
CA PHE A 135 7.41 -22.19 1.81
C PHE A 135 7.67 -22.76 0.41
N SER A 136 8.94 -22.88 0.02
CA SER A 136 9.33 -23.37 -1.31
C SER A 136 8.89 -24.82 -1.59
N ASN A 137 8.85 -25.68 -0.58
CA ASN A 137 8.45 -27.08 -0.73
C ASN A 137 6.97 -27.26 -1.10
N GLN A 138 6.12 -26.31 -0.75
CA GLN A 138 4.68 -26.35 -1.02
C GLN A 138 4.23 -25.33 -2.07
N PHE A 139 5.14 -24.47 -2.54
CA PHE A 139 4.85 -23.36 -3.45
C PHE A 139 3.96 -23.76 -4.64
N GLU A 140 4.27 -24.85 -5.33
CA GLU A 140 3.52 -25.34 -6.50
C GLU A 140 2.08 -25.77 -6.20
N LYS A 141 1.75 -26.01 -4.92
CA LYS A 141 0.41 -26.41 -4.47
C LYS A 141 -0.39 -25.23 -3.90
N LEU A 142 0.24 -24.07 -3.75
CA LEU A 142 -0.42 -22.91 -3.18
C LEU A 142 -1.37 -22.31 -4.21
N PHE A 143 -2.61 -22.09 -3.77
CA PHE A 143 -3.58 -21.34 -4.55
C PHE A 143 -3.27 -19.84 -4.43
N VAL A 144 -3.23 -19.13 -5.56
CA VAL A 144 -3.07 -17.67 -5.58
C VAL A 144 -4.43 -17.05 -5.31
N LEU A 145 -4.54 -16.27 -4.23
CA LEU A 145 -5.72 -15.49 -3.93
C LEU A 145 -5.85 -14.32 -4.92
N TYR A 146 -4.77 -13.55 -5.03
CA TYR A 146 -4.71 -12.31 -5.80
C TYR A 146 -3.30 -12.08 -6.35
N THR A 147 -3.22 -11.43 -7.50
CA THR A 147 -2.04 -10.70 -7.96
C THR A 147 -2.39 -9.21 -7.94
N ILE A 148 -1.58 -8.38 -7.31
CA ILE A 148 -1.91 -6.97 -7.03
C ILE A 148 -0.71 -6.10 -7.37
N ASN A 149 -0.94 -4.92 -7.97
CA ASN A 149 0.05 -3.84 -7.92
C ASN A 149 0.05 -3.27 -6.50
N SER A 150 1.08 -3.58 -5.73
CA SER A 150 1.06 -3.46 -4.28
C SER A 150 1.94 -2.32 -3.77
N GLY A 151 1.38 -1.54 -2.85
CA GLY A 151 2.14 -0.66 -1.98
C GLY A 151 3.07 -1.49 -1.07
N ILE A 152 4.37 -1.23 -1.16
CA ILE A 152 5.43 -1.99 -0.48
C ILE A 152 5.82 -1.46 0.91
N TYR A 153 5.06 -0.50 1.46
CA TYR A 153 5.39 0.13 2.73
C TYR A 153 5.48 -0.85 3.90
N GLY A 154 4.64 -1.90 3.91
CA GLY A 154 4.76 -2.98 4.90
C GLY A 154 6.16 -3.63 4.91
N ILE A 155 6.76 -3.85 3.73
CA ILE A 155 8.12 -4.39 3.60
C ILE A 155 9.17 -3.34 4.00
N VAL A 156 9.05 -2.11 3.50
CA VAL A 156 10.00 -1.01 3.73
C VAL A 156 10.07 -0.65 5.21
N ASN A 157 8.94 -0.64 5.91
CA ASN A 157 8.85 -0.33 7.33
C ASN A 157 9.24 -1.51 8.23
N LYS A 158 9.47 -2.70 7.65
CA LYS A 158 9.75 -3.97 8.33
C LYS A 158 8.58 -4.49 9.17
N GLU A 159 7.36 -4.11 8.79
CA GLU A 159 6.14 -4.69 9.35
C GLU A 159 5.87 -6.06 8.74
N TRP A 160 6.24 -6.23 7.47
CA TRP A 160 6.26 -7.51 6.75
C TRP A 160 7.68 -8.05 6.72
N LYS A 161 7.85 -9.34 7.01
CA LYS A 161 9.15 -9.97 7.19
C LYS A 161 9.55 -10.74 5.94
N ILE A 162 10.62 -10.33 5.27
CA ILE A 162 11.23 -11.13 4.21
C ILE A 162 11.73 -12.45 4.80
N ILE A 163 11.28 -13.57 4.23
CA ILE A 163 11.67 -14.92 4.67
C ILE A 163 12.72 -15.55 3.76
N GLY A 164 12.85 -15.05 2.52
CA GLY A 164 13.88 -15.45 1.58
C GLY A 164 13.51 -15.14 0.13
N LYS A 165 14.21 -15.78 -0.80
CA LYS A 165 13.98 -15.67 -2.25
C LYS A 165 13.85 -17.07 -2.83
N LEU A 166 12.86 -17.29 -3.70
CA LEU A 166 12.74 -18.54 -4.46
C LEU A 166 13.89 -18.67 -5.45
N SER A 167 14.34 -19.90 -5.69
CA SER A 167 15.32 -20.17 -6.73
C SER A 167 14.70 -19.96 -8.12
N LYS A 168 15.52 -19.62 -9.12
CA LYS A 168 15.06 -19.48 -10.52
C LYS A 168 14.36 -20.75 -11.04
N GLY A 169 14.74 -21.94 -10.55
CA GLY A 169 14.08 -23.20 -10.91
C GLY A 169 12.70 -23.40 -10.27
N LYS A 170 12.32 -22.60 -9.26
CA LYS A 170 11.00 -22.60 -8.63
C LYS A 170 10.11 -21.46 -9.11
N PHE A 171 10.71 -20.31 -9.38
CA PHE A 171 10.01 -19.16 -9.93
C PHE A 171 10.96 -18.41 -10.88
N ASN A 172 10.58 -18.32 -12.16
CA ASN A 172 11.29 -17.54 -13.16
C ASN A 172 10.51 -16.24 -13.46
N PRO A 173 10.98 -15.08 -12.99
CA PRO A 173 10.32 -13.80 -13.26
C PRO A 173 10.24 -13.44 -14.74
N GLU A 174 11.18 -13.92 -15.56
CA GLU A 174 11.27 -13.61 -16.99
C GLU A 174 10.14 -14.30 -17.79
N GLU A 175 9.61 -15.40 -17.26
CA GLU A 175 8.51 -16.18 -17.87
C GLU A 175 7.15 -15.85 -17.23
N TYR A 176 7.11 -14.94 -16.25
CA TYR A 176 5.88 -14.64 -15.54
C TYR A 176 5.03 -13.62 -16.29
N GLU A 177 3.87 -14.05 -16.74
CA GLU A 177 2.84 -13.20 -17.34
C GLU A 177 1.89 -12.68 -16.26
N LEU A 178 1.64 -11.37 -16.27
CA LEU A 178 0.67 -10.77 -15.37
C LEU A 178 -0.75 -11.23 -15.76
N PRO A 179 -1.61 -11.53 -14.78
CA PRO A 179 -2.98 -11.90 -15.06
C PRO A 179 -3.80 -10.66 -15.44
N ASP A 180 -5.08 -10.89 -15.77
CA ASP A 180 -6.05 -9.81 -15.96
C ASP A 180 -6.48 -9.20 -14.62
N PHE A 181 -6.81 -7.91 -14.65
CA PHE A 181 -7.24 -7.10 -13.52
C PHE A 181 -8.65 -6.57 -13.74
N VAL A 182 -9.43 -6.46 -12.67
CA VAL A 182 -10.85 -6.10 -12.72
C VAL A 182 -11.15 -4.81 -11.97
N PHE A 183 -12.08 -4.04 -12.51
CA PHE A 183 -12.68 -2.88 -11.89
C PHE A 183 -14.21 -3.02 -11.91
N TYR A 184 -14.87 -2.69 -10.81
CA TYR A 184 -16.33 -2.65 -10.72
C TYR A 184 -16.76 -1.27 -10.24
N ASN A 185 -17.53 -0.56 -11.07
CA ASN A 185 -17.98 0.80 -10.76
C ASN A 185 -19.32 0.86 -10.01
N GLY A 186 -19.84 -0.29 -9.56
CA GLY A 186 -21.17 -0.40 -8.95
C GLY A 186 -22.30 -0.78 -9.91
N LYS A 187 -22.04 -0.81 -11.23
CA LYS A 187 -23.01 -1.21 -12.26
C LYS A 187 -22.44 -2.24 -13.23
N GLU A 188 -21.23 -1.98 -13.73
CA GLU A 188 -20.58 -2.76 -14.79
C GLU A 188 -19.18 -3.16 -14.36
N TYR A 189 -18.73 -4.30 -14.89
CA TYR A 189 -17.38 -4.78 -14.72
C TYR A 189 -16.54 -4.35 -15.91
N PHE A 190 -15.29 -4.02 -15.63
CA PHE A 190 -14.30 -3.67 -16.62
C PHE A 190 -13.04 -4.48 -16.37
N VAL A 191 -12.31 -4.77 -17.43
CA VAL A 191 -11.06 -5.52 -17.37
C VAL A 191 -9.91 -4.72 -17.95
N SER A 192 -8.76 -4.87 -17.33
CA SER A 192 -7.47 -4.60 -17.94
C SER A 192 -6.71 -5.90 -18.14
N ARG A 193 -6.13 -6.09 -19.32
CA ARG A 193 -5.40 -7.31 -19.68
C ARG A 193 -3.91 -7.13 -19.41
N GLY A 194 -3.39 -7.83 -18.40
CA GLY A 194 -1.95 -7.84 -18.09
C GLY A 194 -1.36 -6.55 -17.51
N ASP A 195 -2.17 -5.53 -17.20
CA ASP A 195 -1.71 -4.27 -16.61
C ASP A 195 -2.70 -3.68 -15.58
N ALA A 196 -2.28 -3.61 -14.32
CA ALA A 196 -3.11 -3.03 -13.26
C ALA A 196 -3.23 -1.49 -13.32
N ASN A 197 -2.53 -0.79 -14.20
CA ASN A 197 -2.50 0.68 -14.22
C ASN A 197 -3.18 1.29 -15.46
N THR A 198 -3.84 0.48 -16.27
CA THR A 198 -4.58 0.98 -17.43
C THR A 198 -5.62 2.03 -17.00
N PRO A 199 -5.62 3.22 -17.63
CA PRO A 199 -6.58 4.27 -17.30
C PRO A 199 -8.02 3.78 -17.39
N ILE A 200 -8.89 4.24 -16.49
CA ILE A 200 -10.31 3.81 -16.44
C ILE A 200 -11.02 4.00 -17.79
N ALA A 201 -10.68 5.05 -18.53
CA ALA A 201 -11.26 5.36 -19.85
C ALA A 201 -10.88 4.35 -20.95
N GLU A 202 -9.82 3.57 -20.75
CA GLU A 202 -9.30 2.58 -21.71
C GLU A 202 -9.68 1.15 -21.32
N LEU A 203 -10.40 0.95 -20.22
CA LEU A 203 -10.79 -0.39 -19.78
C LEU A 203 -11.92 -0.97 -20.64
N GLU A 204 -11.82 -2.27 -20.88
CA GLU A 204 -12.80 -3.01 -21.67
C GLU A 204 -13.99 -3.40 -20.78
N PRO A 205 -15.24 -3.03 -21.12
CA PRO A 205 -16.41 -3.50 -20.38
C PRO A 205 -16.59 -5.00 -20.61
N ILE A 206 -16.89 -5.73 -19.54
CA ILE A 206 -17.10 -7.18 -19.56
C ILE A 206 -18.38 -7.57 -18.83
N SER A 207 -18.84 -8.80 -19.10
CA SER A 207 -20.01 -9.35 -18.42
C SER A 207 -19.76 -9.52 -16.92
N LYS A 208 -20.83 -9.45 -16.12
CA LYS A 208 -20.77 -9.74 -14.68
C LYS A 208 -20.18 -11.12 -14.38
N GLU A 209 -20.56 -12.14 -15.15
CA GLU A 209 -20.07 -13.51 -14.96
C GLU A 209 -18.56 -13.63 -15.21
N GLU A 210 -18.03 -12.90 -16.20
CA GLU A 210 -16.60 -12.84 -16.45
C GLU A 210 -15.88 -12.04 -15.36
N GLY A 211 -16.42 -10.88 -14.98
CA GLY A 211 -15.84 -10.00 -13.97
C GLY A 211 -15.72 -10.67 -12.60
N GLU A 212 -16.72 -11.44 -12.19
CA GLU A 212 -16.71 -12.19 -10.92
C GLU A 212 -15.67 -13.33 -10.89
N LYS A 213 -15.15 -13.78 -12.04
CA LYS A 213 -14.08 -14.79 -12.12
C LYS A 213 -12.70 -14.18 -11.94
N ILE A 214 -12.51 -12.91 -12.29
CA ILE A 214 -11.25 -12.20 -12.14
C ILE A 214 -11.15 -11.67 -10.71
N LYS A 215 -10.10 -12.09 -9.98
CA LYS A 215 -9.94 -11.75 -8.56
C LYS A 215 -9.02 -10.56 -8.33
N ASN A 216 -8.23 -10.18 -9.33
CA ASN A 216 -7.13 -9.24 -9.19
C ASN A 216 -7.68 -7.81 -9.34
N PRO A 217 -7.62 -6.94 -8.32
CA PRO A 217 -8.10 -5.57 -8.44
C PRO A 217 -7.16 -4.72 -9.31
N ILE A 218 -7.73 -3.77 -10.05
CA ILE A 218 -6.96 -2.71 -10.71
C ILE A 218 -6.38 -1.72 -9.69
N GLY A 219 -5.31 -1.03 -10.09
CA GLY A 219 -4.70 0.08 -9.37
C GLY A 219 -3.70 -0.34 -8.31
N LEU A 220 -3.01 0.67 -7.75
CA LEU A 220 -2.11 0.50 -6.63
C LEU A 220 -2.90 0.29 -5.34
N ILE A 221 -2.73 -0.86 -4.70
CA ILE A 221 -3.39 -1.17 -3.42
C ILE A 221 -2.43 -0.96 -2.25
N GLY A 222 -2.85 -0.12 -1.29
CA GLY A 222 -2.07 0.16 -0.08
C GLY A 222 -1.92 -1.05 0.85
N SER A 223 -0.84 -1.04 1.65
CA SER A 223 -0.51 -2.17 2.55
C SER A 223 -1.62 -2.50 3.56
N ASN A 224 -2.38 -1.50 4.04
CA ASN A 224 -3.52 -1.73 4.95
C ASN A 224 -4.65 -2.50 4.27
N ASN A 225 -5.07 -2.06 3.08
CA ASN A 225 -6.13 -2.72 2.30
C ASN A 225 -5.73 -4.16 1.95
N ILE A 226 -4.45 -4.41 1.66
CA ILE A 226 -3.93 -5.78 1.44
C ILE A 226 -4.14 -6.65 2.69
N VAL A 227 -3.84 -6.14 3.89
CA VAL A 227 -4.05 -6.87 5.14
C VAL A 227 -5.53 -7.19 5.34
N GLU A 228 -6.43 -6.23 5.12
CA GLU A 228 -7.88 -6.42 5.22
C GLU A 228 -8.40 -7.47 4.22
N MET A 229 -7.95 -7.41 2.95
CA MET A 229 -8.29 -8.39 1.93
C MET A 229 -7.87 -9.81 2.32
N LEU A 230 -6.69 -9.96 2.93
CA LEU A 230 -6.18 -11.25 3.40
C LEU A 230 -6.97 -11.79 4.59
N VAL A 231 -7.33 -10.93 5.56
CA VAL A 231 -8.19 -11.30 6.69
C VAL A 231 -9.58 -11.72 6.19
N LYS A 232 -10.17 -10.98 5.27
CA LYS A 232 -11.44 -11.34 4.64
C LYS A 232 -11.36 -12.71 3.94
N SER A 233 -10.30 -12.93 3.15
CA SER A 233 -10.06 -14.22 2.47
C SER A 233 -9.97 -15.39 3.46
N TYR A 234 -9.32 -15.17 4.61
CA TYR A 234 -9.24 -16.18 5.67
C TYR A 234 -10.62 -16.55 6.19
N TYR A 235 -11.47 -15.57 6.51
CA TYR A 235 -12.82 -15.83 7.01
C TYR A 235 -13.72 -16.49 5.96
N GLU A 236 -13.68 -16.03 4.71
CA GLU A 236 -14.43 -16.66 3.61
C GLU A 236 -14.07 -18.15 3.48
N LYS A 237 -12.79 -18.50 3.63
CA LYS A 237 -12.34 -19.89 3.63
C LYS A 237 -12.90 -20.71 4.79
N GLN A 238 -13.01 -20.14 5.98
CA GLN A 238 -13.58 -20.85 7.13
C GLN A 238 -15.08 -21.11 6.94
N THR A 239 -15.81 -20.18 6.33
CA THR A 239 -17.26 -20.35 6.09
C THR A 239 -17.62 -21.37 5.01
N ARG A 240 -16.65 -21.79 4.19
CA ARG A 240 -16.83 -22.81 3.14
C ARG A 240 -16.48 -24.23 3.59
N LYS A 241 -16.04 -24.42 4.82
CA LYS A 241 -15.78 -25.73 5.44
C LYS A 241 -16.95 -26.17 6.30
#